data_AF-A0A8C2GAP9-F1
#
_entry.id   AF-A0A8C2GAP9-F1
#
_cell.length_a   1.000
_cell.length_b   1.000
_cell.length_c   1.000
_cell.angle_alpha   90.00
_cell.angle_beta   90.00
_cell.angle_gamma   90.00
#
_symmetry.space_group_name_H-M   'P 1'
#
loop_
_entity.id
_entity.type
_entity.pdbx_description
1 polymer ?
#
loop_
_entity_poly.entity_id
_entity_poly.type
_entity_poly.pdbx_seq_one_letter_code
_entity_poly.pdbx_strand_id
1 'polypeptide(L)'
;MRHVIQKPEALFTLKYKGTEKNSQEKETVKLSCSCSTSSEYVRLYWYRQYPNRKPQFLLYKNERTDYEYTSDDRFHSATTRTSTELTITDVRLSDSALYYLDVIGK
;
A
#
# COMPACT_ATOMS: atom_id res chain seq x y z
N MET A 1 -38.06 15.29 14.28
CA MET A 1 -37.25 14.09 13.97
C MET A 1 -36.29 14.42 12.84
N ARG A 2 -35.01 14.68 13.14
CA ARG A 2 -34.01 14.92 12.09
C ARG A 2 -33.57 13.56 11.57
N HIS A 3 -34.00 13.22 10.37
CA HIS A 3 -33.43 12.11 9.63
C HIS A 3 -32.01 12.51 9.27
N VAL A 4 -31.03 12.03 10.04
CA VAL A 4 -29.63 12.06 9.61
C VAL A 4 -29.56 11.06 8.47
N ILE A 5 -29.53 11.56 7.23
CA ILE A 5 -29.15 10.76 6.08
C ILE A 5 -27.73 10.28 6.40
N GLN A 6 -27.62 9.01 6.76
CA GLN A 6 -26.36 8.30 6.88
C GLN A 6 -25.70 8.43 5.51
N LYS A 7 -24.71 9.31 5.40
CA LYS A 7 -23.93 9.53 4.18
C LYS A 7 -23.40 8.15 3.80
N PRO A 8 -23.67 7.62 2.59
CA PRO A 8 -23.11 6.33 2.21
C PRO A 8 -21.59 6.50 2.27
N GLU A 9 -20.98 5.88 3.27
CA GLU A 9 -19.54 5.83 3.43
C GLU A 9 -19.01 5.16 2.15
N ALA A 10 -18.30 5.94 1.32
CA ALA A 10 -17.77 5.45 0.06
C ALA A 10 -16.70 4.41 0.37
N LEU A 11 -17.10 3.15 0.43
CA LEU A 11 -16.20 2.02 0.52
C LEU A 11 -15.44 1.94 -0.81
N PHE A 12 -14.12 2.03 -0.76
CA PHE A 12 -13.26 1.82 -1.93
C PHE A 12 -12.43 0.56 -1.76
N THR A 13 -12.05 -0.03 -2.89
CA THR A 13 -11.35 -1.31 -2.93
C THR A 13 -9.87 -1.11 -3.22
N LEU A 14 -9.04 -1.64 -2.35
CA LEU A 14 -7.59 -1.78 -2.50
C LEU A 14 -7.31 -3.23 -2.84
N LYS A 15 -6.54 -3.49 -3.90
CA LYS A 15 -6.22 -4.86 -4.31
C LYS A 15 -4.73 -5.10 -4.18
N TYR A 16 -4.32 -6.22 -3.59
CA TYR A 16 -2.93 -6.66 -3.52
C TYR A 16 -2.84 -8.17 -3.72
N LYS A 17 -2.07 -8.63 -4.72
CA LYS A 17 -1.91 -10.06 -5.06
C LYS A 17 -3.24 -10.85 -5.13
N GLY A 18 -4.31 -10.22 -5.62
CA GLY A 18 -5.64 -10.83 -5.73
C GLY A 18 -6.51 -10.76 -4.47
N THR A 19 -5.97 -10.27 -3.35
CA THR A 19 -6.75 -9.97 -2.14
C THR A 19 -7.36 -8.58 -2.25
N GLU A 20 -8.66 -8.48 -1.97
CA GLU A 20 -9.38 -7.22 -1.93
C GLU A 20 -9.55 -6.75 -0.48
N LYS A 21 -9.34 -5.46 -0.26
CA LYS A 21 -9.56 -4.80 1.02
C LYS A 21 -10.42 -3.57 0.83
N ASN A 22 -11.55 -3.53 1.50
CA ASN A 22 -12.44 -2.37 1.49
C ASN A 22 -12.13 -1.48 2.69
N SER A 23 -12.22 -0.17 2.50
CA SER A 23 -11.96 0.83 3.53
C SER A 23 -12.71 2.13 3.22
N GLN A 24 -12.82 2.99 4.23
CA GLN A 24 -13.47 4.29 4.17
C GLN A 24 -12.45 5.43 4.16
N GLU A 25 -12.89 6.62 3.74
CA GLU A 25 -12.00 7.77 3.70
C GLU A 25 -11.47 8.11 5.09
N LYS A 26 -10.22 8.58 5.16
CA LYS A 26 -9.48 8.92 6.39
C LYS A 26 -9.07 7.74 7.25
N GLU A 27 -9.48 6.52 6.92
CA GLU A 27 -8.99 5.32 7.61
C GLU A 27 -7.50 5.08 7.31
N THR A 28 -6.93 4.15 8.09
CA THR A 28 -5.59 3.62 7.82
C THR A 28 -5.70 2.18 7.34
N VAL A 29 -5.11 1.90 6.19
CA VAL A 29 -5.08 0.56 5.61
C VAL A 29 -3.67 0.00 5.59
N LYS A 30 -3.56 -1.25 6.01
CA LYS A 30 -2.35 -2.07 5.89
C LYS A 30 -2.52 -3.15 4.83
N LEU A 31 -1.56 -3.25 3.91
CA LEU A 31 -1.43 -4.30 2.90
C LEU A 31 -0.14 -5.08 3.18
N SER A 32 -0.28 -6.31 3.68
CA SER A 32 0.86 -7.12 4.13
C SER A 32 1.22 -8.23 3.12
N CYS A 33 2.52 -8.48 2.96
CA CYS A 33 3.10 -9.60 2.21
C CYS A 33 3.97 -10.43 3.13
N SER A 34 3.75 -11.74 3.17
CA SER A 34 4.81 -12.68 3.53
C SER A 34 5.68 -12.89 2.29
N CYS A 35 6.88 -12.34 2.32
CA CYS A 35 7.80 -12.31 1.20
C CYS A 35 9.10 -12.96 1.72
N SER A 36 9.24 -14.27 1.52
CA SER A 36 10.41 -15.03 1.96
C SER A 36 11.58 -14.78 1.02
N THR A 37 12.58 -14.03 1.46
CA THR A 37 13.86 -13.90 0.75
C THR A 37 15.01 -14.33 1.66
N SER A 38 15.97 -15.06 1.10
CA SER A 38 17.21 -15.40 1.80
C SER A 38 18.23 -14.26 1.76
N SER A 39 17.97 -13.22 0.97
CA SER A 39 18.85 -12.06 0.80
C SER A 39 19.14 -11.37 2.14
N GLU A 40 20.39 -10.93 2.30
CA GLU A 40 20.79 -10.02 3.39
C GLU A 40 20.44 -8.57 3.07
N TYR A 41 20.19 -8.26 1.79
CA TYR A 41 19.92 -6.92 1.31
C TYR A 41 18.58 -6.89 0.60
N VAL A 42 17.56 -6.34 1.25
CA VAL A 42 16.22 -6.24 0.67
C VAL A 42 15.93 -4.80 0.27
N ARG A 43 15.75 -4.60 -1.03
CA ARG A 43 15.23 -3.36 -1.61
C ARG A 43 13.81 -3.62 -2.12
N LEU A 44 12.87 -2.77 -1.75
CA LEU A 44 11.47 -2.96 -2.10
C LEU A 44 10.92 -1.74 -2.81
N TYR A 45 10.08 -2.02 -3.78
CA TYR A 45 9.39 -1.00 -4.56
C TYR A 45 7.91 -1.32 -4.56
N TRP A 46 7.12 -0.36 -4.08
CA TRP A 46 5.67 -0.40 -4.20
C TRP A 46 5.24 0.38 -5.43
N TYR A 47 4.28 -0.19 -6.14
CA TYR A 47 3.65 0.43 -7.29
C TYR A 47 2.14 0.44 -7.12
N ARG A 48 1.51 1.46 -7.68
CA ARG A 48 0.06 1.56 -7.79
C ARG A 48 -0.35 1.57 -9.26
N GLN A 49 -1.39 0.82 -9.59
CA GLN A 49 -1.94 0.77 -10.94
C GLN A 49 -3.45 1.03 -10.92
N TYR A 50 -3.84 2.09 -11.60
CA TYR A 50 -5.24 2.35 -11.91
C TYR A 50 -5.72 1.50 -13.08
N PRO A 51 -7.03 1.21 -13.19
CA PRO A 51 -7.58 0.50 -14.33
C PRO A 51 -7.11 1.09 -15.66
N ASN A 52 -6.62 0.24 -16.56
CA ASN A 52 -6.12 0.62 -17.90
C ASN A 52 -4.96 1.62 -17.90
N ARG A 53 -4.21 1.75 -16.79
CA ARG A 53 -2.97 2.54 -16.72
C ARG A 53 -1.78 1.62 -16.50
N LYS A 54 -0.59 2.09 -16.85
CA LYS A 54 0.66 1.43 -16.47
C LYS A 54 0.90 1.58 -14.95
N PRO A 55 1.61 0.64 -14.30
CA PRO A 55 2.04 0.81 -12.92
C PRO A 55 2.81 2.11 -12.71
N GLN A 56 2.55 2.79 -11.60
CA GLN A 56 3.19 4.04 -11.19
C GLN A 56 3.98 3.77 -9.91
N PHE A 57 5.21 4.28 -9.87
CA PHE A 57 6.03 4.22 -8.65
C PHE A 57 5.32 4.94 -7.51
N LEU A 58 5.34 4.32 -6.33
CA LEU A 58 4.68 4.83 -5.13
C LEU A 58 5.70 5.06 -4.01
N LEU A 59 6.46 4.02 -3.66
CA LEU A 59 7.36 4.04 -2.51
C LEU A 59 8.54 3.10 -2.72
N TYR A 60 9.71 3.51 -2.24
CA TYR A 60 10.91 2.71 -2.13
C TYR A 60 11.30 2.52 -0.66
N LYS A 61 11.67 1.30 -0.29
CA LYS A 61 12.19 0.96 1.06
C LYS A 61 13.49 0.18 0.95
N ASN A 62 14.48 0.57 1.75
CA ASN A 62 15.69 -0.19 2.00
C ASN A 62 15.65 -0.73 3.43
N GLU A 63 15.57 -2.05 3.58
CA GLU A 63 15.43 -2.67 4.90
C GLU A 63 16.67 -2.44 5.78
N ARG A 64 17.89 -2.55 5.23
CA ARG A 64 19.14 -2.46 6.01
C ARG A 64 19.40 -1.08 6.59
N THR A 65 19.12 -0.04 5.81
CA THR A 65 19.40 1.36 6.23
C THR A 65 18.16 2.05 6.79
N ASP A 66 17.03 1.34 6.84
CA ASP A 66 15.70 1.87 7.15
C ASP A 66 15.26 3.06 6.25
N TYR A 67 15.97 3.29 5.15
CA TYR A 67 15.72 4.43 4.27
C TYR A 67 14.42 4.23 3.48
N GLU A 68 13.60 5.27 3.44
CA GLU A 68 12.32 5.30 2.72
C GLU A 68 12.28 6.53 1.81
N TYR A 69 11.77 6.34 0.59
CA TYR A 69 11.48 7.41 -0.34
C TYR A 69 10.07 7.26 -0.90
N THR A 70 9.26 8.30 -0.72
CA THR A 70 7.90 8.44 -1.24
C THR A 70 7.68 9.88 -1.68
N SER A 71 6.78 10.10 -2.64
CA SER A 71 6.31 11.44 -3.01
C SER A 71 5.05 11.86 -2.24
N ASP A 72 4.45 10.94 -1.48
CA ASP A 72 3.25 11.16 -0.68
C ASP A 72 3.45 10.53 0.69
N ASP A 73 3.56 11.39 1.71
CA ASP A 73 3.88 11.01 3.10
C ASP A 73 2.79 10.17 3.75
N ARG A 74 1.62 10.00 3.11
CA ARG A 74 0.59 9.09 3.60
C ARG A 74 0.97 7.62 3.47
N PHE A 75 1.92 7.33 2.57
CA PHE A 75 2.39 5.98 2.28
C PHE A 75 3.68 5.69 3.04
N HIS A 76 3.67 4.59 3.79
CA HIS A 76 4.82 4.10 4.54
C HIS A 76 5.01 2.61 4.31
N SER A 77 6.25 2.13 4.35
CA SER A 77 6.52 0.69 4.33
C SER A 77 7.39 0.23 5.50
N ALA A 78 6.86 -0.75 6.22
CA ALA A 78 7.61 -1.52 7.19
C ALA A 78 8.07 -2.81 6.53
N THR A 79 9.37 -3.08 6.54
CA THR A 79 9.91 -4.30 5.93
C THR A 79 10.93 -4.98 6.81
N THR A 80 10.86 -6.31 6.83
CA THR A 80 11.85 -7.24 7.36
C THR A 80 12.27 -8.21 6.26
N ARG A 81 13.24 -9.10 6.56
CA ARG A 81 13.67 -10.15 5.63
C ARG A 81 12.57 -11.12 5.17
N THR A 82 11.47 -11.23 5.91
CA THR A 82 10.42 -12.23 5.66
C THR A 82 9.04 -11.63 5.43
N SER A 83 8.86 -10.34 5.71
CA SER A 83 7.57 -9.67 5.63
C SER A 83 7.73 -8.23 5.20
N THR A 84 6.79 -7.74 4.40
CA THR A 84 6.66 -6.31 4.12
C THR A 84 5.22 -5.88 4.23
N GLU A 85 5.00 -4.68 4.72
CA GLU A 85 3.71 -4.06 4.88
C GLU A 85 3.74 -2.67 4.25
N LEU A 86 2.73 -2.35 3.44
CA LEU A 86 2.42 -0.98 3.05
C LEU A 86 1.31 -0.45 3.93
N THR A 87 1.57 0.66 4.61
CA THR A 87 0.57 1.43 5.36
C THR A 87 0.18 2.65 4.53
N ILE A 88 -1.13 2.83 4.34
CA ILE A 88 -1.73 4.01 3.72
C ILE A 88 -2.54 4.69 4.80
N THR A 89 -2.13 5.89 5.21
CA THR A 89 -2.87 6.74 6.14
C THR A 89 -3.75 7.71 5.37
N ASP A 90 -4.76 8.28 6.03
CA ASP A 90 -5.70 9.24 5.42
C ASP A 90 -6.15 8.77 4.03
N VAL A 91 -6.69 7.54 3.95
CA VAL A 91 -7.00 6.93 2.65
C VAL A 91 -8.10 7.73 1.94
N ARG A 92 -8.00 7.86 0.62
CA ARG A 92 -8.89 8.65 -0.23
C ARG A 92 -9.46 7.79 -1.36
N LEU A 93 -10.56 8.24 -1.96
CA LEU A 93 -11.12 7.59 -3.15
C LEU A 93 -10.08 7.37 -4.27
N SER A 94 -9.16 8.32 -4.44
CA SER A 94 -8.07 8.24 -5.43
C SER A 94 -7.06 7.13 -5.15
N ASP A 95 -7.09 6.49 -3.98
CA ASP A 95 -6.18 5.40 -3.64
C ASP A 95 -6.74 4.03 -4.08
N SER A 96 -7.99 3.95 -4.55
CA SER A 96 -8.56 2.72 -5.10
C SER A 96 -7.81 2.28 -6.36
N ALA A 97 -7.07 1.19 -6.24
CA ALA A 97 -6.16 0.70 -7.26
C ALA A 97 -5.67 -0.71 -6.94
N LEU A 98 -4.95 -1.29 -7.89
CA LEU A 98 -4.15 -2.49 -7.68
C LEU A 98 -2.73 -2.10 -7.27
N TYR A 99 -2.26 -2.69 -6.17
CA TYR A 99 -0.95 -2.47 -5.59
C TYR A 99 -0.04 -3.66 -5.90
N TYR A 100 1.18 -3.34 -6.30
CA TYR A 100 2.21 -4.32 -6.60
C TYR A 100 3.44 -4.05 -5.76
N LEU A 101 4.12 -5.14 -5.44
CA LEU A 101 5.36 -5.16 -4.72
C LEU A 101 6.41 -5.83 -5.60
N ASP A 102 7.54 -5.16 -5.77
CA ASP A 102 8.75 -5.75 -6.34
C ASP A 102 9.84 -5.82 -5.25
N VAL A 103 10.46 -7.00 -5.12
CA VAL A 103 11.45 -7.29 -4.08
C VAL A 103 12.75 -7.68 -4.75
N ILE A 104 13.77 -6.85 -4.57
CA ILE A 104 15.10 -7.09 -5.12
C ILE A 104 16.03 -7.50 -3.98
N GLY A 105 16.43 -8.77 -4.00
CA GLY A 105 17.50 -9.32 -3.18
C GLY A 105 18.85 -9.27 -3.91
N LYS A 106 19.96 -9.13 -3.17
CA LYS A 106 21.32 -9.37 -3.66
C LYS A 106 21.95 -10.50 -2.89
#